data_AF-A0A066UWW6-F1
#
_entry.id   AF-A0A066UWW6-F1
#
_cell.length_a   1.000
_cell.length_b   1.000
_cell.length_c   1.000
_cell.angle_alpha   90.00
_cell.angle_beta   90.00
_cell.angle_gamma   90.00
#
_symmetry.space_group_name_H-M   'P 1'
#
loop_
_entity.id
_entity.type
_entity.pdbx_description
1 polymer ?
#
loop_
_entity_poly.entity_id
_entity_poly.type
_entity_poly.pdbx_seq_one_letter_code
_entity_poly.pdbx_strand_id
1 'polypeptide(L)' 'MPITQFIKTAGEPTILKRSLKVSMIVGTILMFINHGDKLLYSNIDATLIIKILMTYCVPFCVSTQASVSATLQSRKKVAQ' A
#
# COMPACT_ATOMS: atom_id res chain seq x y z
N MET A 1 -1.82 -17.98 10.28
CA MET A 1 -0.45 -17.49 10.53
C MET A 1 -0.45 -16.78 11.87
N PRO A 2 0.55 -16.98 12.74
CA PRO A 2 0.64 -16.19 13.98
C PRO A 2 0.85 -14.71 13.65
N ILE A 3 0.06 -13.83 14.29
CA ILE A 3 0.06 -12.37 14.08
C ILE A 3 1.44 -11.75 14.27
N THR A 4 2.24 -12.29 15.19
CA THR A 4 3.63 -11.86 15.44
C THR A 4 4.55 -12.04 14.24
N GLN A 5 4.39 -13.13 13.47
CA GLN A 5 5.19 -13.37 12.26
C GLN A 5 4.77 -12.42 11.14
N PHE A 6 3.47 -12.15 11.02
CA PHE A 6 2.96 -11.19 10.05
C PHE A 6 3.54 -9.79 10.28
N ILE A 7 3.47 -9.27 11.52
CA ILE A 7 3.98 -7.92 11.85
C ILE A 7 5.49 -7.85 11.63
N LYS A 8 6.23 -8.88 12.06
CA LYS A 8 7.68 -8.93 11.88
C LYS A 8 8.08 -8.91 10.40
N THR A 9 7.41 -9.69 9.57
CA THR A 9 7.67 -9.74 8.13
C THR A 9 7.15 -8.49 7.41
N ALA A 10 6.02 -7.93 7.82
CA ALA A 10 5.49 -6.68 7.26
C ALA A 10 6.44 -5.50 7.46
N GLY A 11 7.16 -5.46 8.59
CA GLY A 11 8.18 -4.46 8.89
C GLY A 11 9.52 -4.66 8.16
N GLU A 12 9.69 -5.72 7.35
CA GLU A 12 10.94 -5.93 6.62
C GLU A 12 11.16 -4.82 5.58
N PRO A 13 12.35 -4.20 5.52
CA PRO A 13 12.61 -3.05 4.66
C PRO A 13 12.38 -3.36 3.18
N THR A 14 12.60 -4.60 2.74
CA THR A 14 12.31 -5.06 1.39
C THR A 14 10.81 -5.01 1.07
N ILE A 15 9.97 -5.44 2.01
CA ILE A 15 8.52 -5.42 1.86
C ILE A 15 8.01 -3.98 1.89
N LEU A 16 8.48 -3.17 2.85
CA LEU A 16 8.11 -1.76 2.94
C LEU A 16 8.47 -0.97 1.66
N LYS A 17 9.70 -1.12 1.14
CA LYS A 17 10.13 -0.46 -0.10
C LYS A 17 9.29 -0.87 -1.30
N ARG A 18 9.00 -2.17 -1.43
CA ARG A 18 8.17 -2.69 -2.53
C ARG A 18 6.74 -2.15 -2.44
N SER A 19 6.13 -2.23 -1.26
CA SER A 19 4.77 -1.74 -1.03
C SER A 19 4.64 -0.24 -1.19
N LEU A 20 5.64 0.52 -0.77
CA LEU A 20 5.68 1.97 -0.96
C LEU A 20 5.75 2.31 -2.46
N LYS A 21 6.60 1.62 -3.23
CA LYS A 21 6.68 1.82 -4.69
C LYS A 21 5.35 1.55 -5.39
N VAL A 22 4.69 0.45 -5.03
CA VAL A 22 3.36 0.10 -5.58
C VAL A 22 2.33 1.16 -5.18
N SER A 23 2.31 1.55 -3.90
CA SER A 23 1.42 2.59 -3.38
C SER A 23 1.59 3.92 -4.08
N MET A 24 2.82 4.36 -4.35
CA MET A 24 3.06 5.60 -5.10
C MET A 24 2.50 5.50 -6.52
N ILE A 25 2.83 4.45 -7.28
CA ILE A 25 2.39 4.34 -8.68
C ILE A 25 0.87 4.23 -8.77
N VAL A 26 0.28 3.26 -8.04
CA VAL A 26 -1.16 3.00 -8.09
C VAL A 26 -1.94 4.14 -7.44
N GLY A 27 -1.45 4.66 -6.32
CA GLY A 27 -2.08 5.76 -5.59
C GLY A 27 -2.07 7.07 -6.37
N THR A 28 -1.01 7.38 -7.11
CA THR A 28 -0.97 8.56 -7.99
C THR A 28 -1.98 8.42 -9.13
N ILE A 29 -2.06 7.25 -9.78
CA ILE A 29 -3.06 7.00 -10.82
C ILE A 29 -4.48 7.15 -10.24
N LEU A 30 -4.76 6.51 -9.10
CA LEU A 30 -6.07 6.59 -8.44
C LEU A 30 -6.42 8.02 -8.02
N MET A 31 -5.45 8.79 -7.53
CA MET A 31 -5.65 10.17 -7.12
C MET A 31 -6.02 11.05 -8.30
N PHE A 32 -5.35 10.90 -9.45
CA PHE A 32 -5.70 11.66 -10.66
C PHE A 32 -7.09 11.30 -11.20
N ILE A 33 -7.43 10.01 -11.33
CA ILE A 33 -8.75 9.63 -11.87
C ILE A 33 -9.91 9.99 -10.94
N ASN A 34 -9.71 9.96 -9.62
CA ASN A 34 -10.79 10.21 -8.67
C ASN A 34 -10.91 11.69 -8.29
N HIS A 35 -9.79 12.43 -8.25
CA HIS A 35 -9.71 13.75 -7.62
C HIS A 35 -9.05 14.80 -8.52
N GLY A 36 -8.66 14.45 -9.74
CA GLY A 36 -8.01 15.35 -10.70
C GLY A 36 -8.83 16.60 -10.98
N ASP A 37 -10.15 16.47 -11.17
CA ASP A 37 -11.02 17.63 -11.41
C ASP A 37 -10.99 18.61 -10.23
N LYS A 38 -11.06 18.10 -9.00
CA LYS A 38 -11.08 18.94 -7.78
C LYS A 38 -9.76 19.67 -7.55
N LEU A 39 -8.64 19.07 -7.96
CA LEU A 39 -7.33 19.71 -7.97
C LEU A 39 -7.28 20.85 -9.00
N LEU A 40 -7.86 20.66 -10.18
CA LEU A 40 -7.89 21.66 -11.25
C LEU A 40 -8.81 22.85 -10.93
N TYR A 41 -9.96 22.60 -10.28
CA TYR A 41 -10.88 23.65 -9.82
C TYR A 41 -10.51 24.24 -8.45
N SER A 42 -9.34 23.89 -7.90
CA SER A 42 -8.80 24.40 -6.62
C SER A 42 -9.74 24.31 -5.41
N ASN A 43 -10.68 23.35 -5.42
CA ASN A 43 -11.63 23.12 -4.33
C ASN A 43 -11.04 22.13 -3.32
N ILE A 44 -10.00 22.56 -2.60
CA ILE A 44 -9.31 21.76 -1.60
C ILE A 44 -10.01 21.90 -0.24
N ASP A 45 -10.68 20.83 0.17
CA ASP A 45 -11.32 20.68 1.48
C ASP A 45 -10.56 19.62 2.31
N ALA A 46 -10.66 19.68 3.65
CA ALA A 46 -10.08 18.67 4.54
C ALA A 46 -10.52 17.24 4.18
N THR A 47 -11.76 17.08 3.72
CA THR A 47 -12.32 15.81 3.23
C THR A 47 -11.57 15.29 2.00
N LEU A 48 -11.14 16.19 1.10
CA LEU A 48 -10.37 15.83 -0.10
C LEU A 48 -9.00 15.29 0.28
N ILE A 49 -8.33 15.91 1.25
CA ILE A 49 -7.01 15.50 1.74
C ILE A 49 -7.08 14.08 2.33
N ILE A 50 -8.09 13.79 3.16
CA ILE A 50 -8.28 12.44 3.73
C ILE A 50 -8.47 11.40 2.62
N LYS A 51 -9.27 11.72 1.59
CA LYS A 51 -9.49 10.80 0.47
C LYS A 51 -8.21 10.59 -0.35
N ILE A 52 -7.42 11.63 -0.58
CA ILE A 52 -6.10 11.52 -1.22
C ILE A 52 -5.20 10.59 -0.40
N LEU A 53 -5.12 10.76 0.92
CA LEU A 53 -4.33 9.89 1.79
C LEU A 53 -4.80 8.42 1.69
N MET A 54 -6.10 8.18 1.64
CA MET A 54 -6.66 6.84 1.47
C MET A 54 -6.29 6.21 0.12
N THR A 55 -6.24 6.99 -0.97
CA THR A 55 -5.80 6.48 -2.28
C THR A 55 -4.36 5.96 -2.29
N TYR A 56 -3.49 6.42 -1.38
CA TYR A 56 -2.16 5.84 -1.19
C TYR A 56 -2.14 4.74 -0.13
N CYS A 57 -2.92 4.87 0.95
CA CYS A 57 -2.97 3.92 2.05
C CYS A 57 -3.48 2.53 1.61
N VAL A 58 -4.56 2.49 0.83
CA VAL A 58 -5.16 1.23 0.35
C VAL A 58 -4.16 0.38 -0.46
N PRO A 59 -3.53 0.88 -1.52
CA PRO A 59 -2.57 0.07 -2.29
C PRO A 59 -1.32 -0.29 -1.49
N PHE A 60 -0.91 0.52 -0.50
CA PHE A 60 0.18 0.15 0.41
C PHE A 60 -0.19 -1.08 1.26
N CYS A 61 -1.37 -1.07 1.89
CA CYS A 61 -1.85 -2.17 2.72
C CYS A 61 -2.01 -3.46 1.93
N VAL A 62 -2.65 -3.39 0.75
CA VAL A 62 -2.85 -4.56 -0.12
C VAL A 62 -1.52 -5.13 -0.61
N SER A 63 -0.59 -4.27 -1.06
CA SER A 63 0.74 -4.72 -1.48
C SER A 63 1.55 -5.34 -0.34
N THR A 64 1.41 -4.81 0.88
CA THR A 64 2.09 -5.35 2.07
C THR A 64 1.54 -6.72 2.43
N GLN A 65 0.22 -6.90 2.46
CA GLN A 65 -0.39 -8.19 2.73
C GLN A 65 0.05 -9.24 1.70
N ALA A 66 0.01 -8.89 0.41
CA ALA A 66 0.45 -9.78 -0.67
C ALA A 66 1.93 -10.17 -0.53
N SER A 67 2.80 -9.20 -0.24
CA SER A 67 4.24 -9.43 -0.10
C SER A 67 4.56 -10.29 1.12
N VAL A 68 3.91 -10.06 2.26
CA VAL A 68 4.08 -10.89 3.47
C VAL A 68 3.64 -12.33 3.20
N SER A 69 2.48 -12.52 2.57
CA SER A 69 1.99 -13.86 2.23
C SER A 69 2.94 -14.59 1.28
N ALA A 70 3.46 -13.91 0.26
CA ALA A 70 4.42 -14.50 -0.68
C ALA A 70 5.74 -14.89 0.01
N THR A 71 6.28 -14.03 0.88
CA THR A 71 7.52 -14.31 1.64
C THR A 71 7.33 -15.46 2.63
N LEU A 72 6.19 -15.56 3.29
CA LEU A 72 5.92 -16.67 4.21
C LEU A 72 5.70 -17.99 3.46
N GLN A 73 5.06 -17.95 2.29
CA GLN A 73 4.92 -19.12 1.42
C GLN A 73 6.26 -19.62 0.88
N SER A 74 7.15 -18.71 0.44
CA SER A 74 8.47 -19.11 -0.07
C SER A 74 9.35 -19.72 1.04
N ARG A 75 9.32 -19.19 2.26
CA ARG A 75 10.04 -19.76 3.41
C ARG A 75 9.57 -21.18 3.77
N LYS A 76 8.26 -21.45 3.67
CA LYS A 76 7.72 -22.81 3.90
C LYS A 76 8.23 -23.80 2.86
N LYS A 77 8.31 -23.40 1.58
CA LYS A 77 8.80 -24.27 0.49
C LYS A 77 10.28 -24.63 0.62
N VAL A 78 11.10 -23.77 1.21
CA VAL A 78 12.55 -24.03 1.41
C VAL A 78 12.81 -24.96 2.60
N ALA A 79 11.88 -25.02 3.56
CA ALA A 79 12.00 -25.86 4.76
C ALA A 79 11.37 -27.26 4.61
N GLN A 80 10.81 -27.57 3.44
CA GLN A 80 10.29 -28.90 3.06
C GLN A 80 11.27 -29.56 2.11
#